data_AF-K1UYJ7-F1
#
_entry.id   AF-K1UYJ7-F1
#
_cell.length_a   1.000
_cell.length_b   1.000
_cell.length_c   1.000
_cell.angle_alpha   90.00
_cell.angle_beta   90.00
_cell.angle_gamma   90.00
#
_symmetry.space_group_name_H-M   'P 1'
#
loop_
_entity.id
_entity.type
_entity.pdbx_description
1 polymer ?
#
loop_
_entity_poly.entity_id
_entity_poly.type
_entity_poly.pdbx_seq_one_letter_code
_entity_poly.pdbx_strand_id
1 'polypeptide(L)'
;MKSAFLANMSHEIRTPLNAILGFSRIIAETENAEERLQYYDIVEKNNMRLQELINEILDLSKIESGMMEFNYAPVSLYILCEDVKNTYSFRCQPGVELVFEESDPSLVISTDRNRLFQVFSNLIGNATKFTAKGSISFGYKLKEKEIVFHVADTGSGISDDKIDKIFDRF
;
A
#
# COMPACT_ATOMS: atom_id res chain seq x y z
N MET A 1 3.19 -24.20 3.42
CA MET A 1 2.70 -22.91 2.88
C MET A 1 1.36 -22.47 3.46
N LYS A 2 0.21 -23.15 3.23
CA LYS A 2 -1.10 -22.70 3.76
C LYS A 2 -1.14 -22.49 5.29
N SER A 3 -0.54 -23.40 6.06
CA SER A 3 -0.53 -23.31 7.54
C SER A 3 0.36 -22.18 8.07
N ALA A 4 1.53 -21.93 7.47
CA ALA A 4 2.41 -20.81 7.85
C ALA A 4 1.79 -19.45 7.48
N PHE A 5 1.12 -19.35 6.32
CA PHE A 5 0.35 -18.16 5.94
C PHE A 5 -0.76 -17.85 6.95
N LEU A 6 -1.59 -18.85 7.29
CA LEU A 6 -2.65 -18.66 8.29
C LEU A 6 -2.12 -18.31 9.68
N ALA A 7 -0.99 -18.88 10.08
CA ALA A 7 -0.33 -18.56 11.35
C ALA A 7 0.17 -17.10 11.37
N ASN A 8 0.82 -16.65 10.30
CA ASN A 8 1.31 -15.27 10.17
C ASN A 8 0.15 -14.27 10.14
N MET A 9 -0.91 -14.55 9.35
CA MET A 9 -2.11 -13.72 9.31
C MET A 9 -2.81 -13.66 10.66
N SER A 10 -2.88 -14.78 11.40
CA SER A 10 -3.44 -14.78 12.75
C SER A 10 -2.66 -13.87 13.71
N HIS A 11 -1.34 -13.82 13.58
CA HIS A 11 -0.50 -12.92 14.37
C HIS A 11 -0.68 -11.45 13.96
N GLU A 12 -0.70 -11.18 12.66
CA GLU A 12 -0.91 -9.83 12.10
C GLU A 12 -2.30 -9.28 12.37
N ILE A 13 -3.33 -10.12 12.49
CA ILE A 13 -4.69 -9.72 12.90
C ILE A 13 -4.75 -9.43 14.40
N ARG A 14 -4.09 -10.27 15.22
CA ARG A 14 -4.16 -10.15 16.69
C ARG A 14 -3.57 -8.84 17.20
N THR A 15 -2.52 -8.34 16.57
CA THR A 15 -1.83 -7.11 16.97
C THR A 15 -2.74 -5.87 16.93
N PRO A 16 -3.34 -5.49 15.78
CA PRO A 16 -4.25 -4.35 15.73
C PRO A 16 -5.52 -4.58 16.55
N LEU A 17 -6.04 -5.81 16.61
CA LEU A 17 -7.21 -6.13 17.43
C LEU A 17 -6.96 -5.89 18.93
N ASN A 18 -5.80 -6.30 19.44
CA ASN A 18 -5.42 -6.08 20.83
C ASN A 18 -5.22 -4.58 21.13
N ALA A 19 -4.63 -3.83 20.19
CA ALA A 19 -4.50 -2.38 20.32
C ALA A 19 -5.88 -1.71 20.39
N ILE A 20 -6.80 -2.04 19.48
CA ILE A 20 -8.19 -1.55 19.50
C ILE A 20 -8.83 -1.84 20.86
N LEU A 21 -8.81 -3.10 21.31
CA LEU A 21 -9.43 -3.49 22.58
C LEU A 21 -8.82 -2.74 23.78
N GLY A 22 -7.49 -2.61 23.83
CA GLY A 22 -6.78 -1.93 24.91
C GLY A 22 -7.08 -0.43 24.96
N PHE A 23 -6.91 0.25 23.83
CA PHE A 23 -7.13 1.70 23.77
C PHE A 23 -8.61 2.07 23.89
N SER A 24 -9.56 1.25 23.41
CA SER A 24 -10.99 1.47 23.66
C SER A 24 -11.34 1.43 25.15
N ARG A 25 -10.66 0.60 25.96
CA ARG A 25 -10.84 0.59 27.43
C ARG A 25 -10.28 1.86 28.07
N ILE A 26 -9.07 2.27 27.68
CA ILE A 26 -8.44 3.49 28.19
C ILE A 26 -9.27 4.74 27.84
N ILE A 27 -9.86 4.79 26.64
CA ILE A 27 -10.77 5.88 26.22
C ILE A 27 -11.99 6.01 27.15
N ALA A 28 -12.52 4.90 27.63
CA ALA A 28 -13.67 4.88 28.54
C ALA A 28 -13.32 5.35 29.96
N GLU A 29 -12.06 5.18 30.37
CA GLU A 29 -11.57 5.51 31.71
C GLU A 29 -10.91 6.89 31.79
N THR A 30 -10.39 7.43 30.68
CA THR A 30 -9.71 8.73 30.70
C THR A 30 -10.71 9.88 30.87
N GLU A 31 -10.38 10.86 31.72
CA GLU A 31 -11.14 12.10 31.87
C GLU A 31 -10.57 13.23 30.98
N ASN A 32 -9.32 13.08 30.52
CA ASN A 32 -8.66 14.08 29.68
C ASN A 32 -9.13 13.98 28.22
N ALA A 33 -9.72 15.06 27.71
CA ALA A 33 -10.25 15.11 26.34
C ALA A 33 -9.16 15.01 25.25
N GLU A 34 -7.96 15.55 25.49
CA GLU A 34 -6.86 15.51 24.53
C GLU A 34 -6.27 14.11 24.41
N GLU A 35 -6.02 13.45 25.54
CA GLU A 35 -5.58 12.04 25.55
C GLU A 35 -6.62 11.11 24.92
N ARG A 36 -7.92 11.35 25.21
CA ARG A 36 -9.01 10.59 24.60
C ARG A 36 -8.96 10.64 23.08
N LEU A 37 -8.68 11.82 22.51
CA LEU A 37 -8.57 12.00 21.06
C LEU A 37 -7.34 11.28 20.50
N GLN A 38 -6.21 11.32 21.20
CA GLN A 38 -5.00 10.59 20.81
C GLN A 38 -5.23 9.07 20.80
N TYR A 39 -5.87 8.52 21.83
CA TYR A 39 -6.21 7.10 21.87
C TYR A 39 -7.24 6.71 20.81
N TYR A 40 -8.22 7.58 20.53
CA TYR A 40 -9.17 7.37 19.44
C TYR A 40 -8.46 7.27 18.08
N ASP A 41 -7.51 8.17 17.80
CA ASP A 41 -6.71 8.12 16.58
C ASP A 41 -5.92 6.80 16.46
N ILE A 42 -5.40 6.27 17.57
CA ILE A 42 -4.75 4.96 17.60
C ILE A 42 -5.75 3.84 17.25
N VAL A 43 -6.97 3.87 17.82
CA VAL A 43 -8.02 2.88 17.52
C VAL A 43 -8.38 2.93 16.04
N GLU A 44 -8.63 4.12 15.49
CA GLU A 44 -9.01 4.29 14.08
C GLU A 44 -7.90 3.81 13.14
N LYS A 45 -6.63 4.16 13.40
CA LYS A 45 -5.49 3.67 12.62
C LYS A 45 -5.41 2.15 12.61
N ASN A 46 -5.62 1.49 13.75
CA ASN A 46 -5.60 0.04 13.84
C ASN A 46 -6.82 -0.60 13.16
N ASN A 47 -7.99 0.05 13.20
CA ASN A 47 -9.18 -0.39 12.50
C ASN A 47 -8.99 -0.35 10.97
N MET A 48 -8.43 0.75 10.45
CA MET A 48 -8.05 0.87 9.05
C MET A 48 -7.04 -0.22 8.64
N ARG A 49 -5.99 -0.45 9.43
CA ARG A 49 -5.01 -1.50 9.14
C ARG A 49 -5.64 -2.90 9.13
N LEU A 50 -6.58 -3.18 10.04
CA LEU A 50 -7.27 -4.46 10.07
C LEU A 50 -8.14 -4.67 8.83
N GLN A 51 -8.83 -3.61 8.36
CA GLN A 51 -9.61 -3.68 7.11
C GLN A 51 -8.72 -3.94 5.89
N GLU A 52 -7.54 -3.30 5.81
CA GLU A 52 -6.55 -3.57 4.77
C GLU A 52 -6.10 -5.03 4.78
N LEU A 53 -5.73 -5.57 5.96
CA LEU A 53 -5.32 -6.97 6.11
C LEU A 53 -6.40 -7.96 5.66
N ILE A 54 -7.67 -7.70 6.00
CA ILE A 54 -8.78 -8.55 5.56
C ILE A 54 -8.91 -8.53 4.04
N ASN A 55 -8.81 -7.34 3.43
CA ASN A 55 -8.88 -7.21 1.97
C ASN A 55 -7.71 -7.90 1.27
N GLU A 56 -6.49 -7.78 1.81
CA GLU A 56 -5.30 -8.50 1.31
C GLU A 56 -5.50 -10.02 1.33
N ILE A 57 -6.06 -10.57 2.42
CA ILE A 57 -6.36 -12.01 2.53
C ILE A 57 -7.42 -12.46 1.52
N LEU A 58 -8.48 -11.66 1.33
CA LEU A 58 -9.56 -11.96 0.38
C LEU A 58 -9.07 -11.90 -1.07
N ASP A 59 -8.30 -10.87 -1.42
CA ASP A 59 -7.69 -10.75 -2.75
C ASP A 59 -6.76 -11.92 -3.02
N LEU A 60 -5.90 -12.30 -2.07
CA LEU A 60 -5.03 -13.46 -2.22
C LEU A 60 -5.83 -14.75 -2.43
N SER A 61 -6.90 -14.95 -1.65
CA SER A 61 -7.76 -16.12 -1.76
C SER A 61 -8.41 -16.22 -3.15
N LYS A 62 -8.81 -15.08 -3.74
CA LYS A 62 -9.33 -15.01 -5.11
C LYS A 62 -8.25 -15.33 -6.15
N ILE A 63 -7.02 -14.85 -5.97
CA ILE A 63 -5.90 -15.17 -6.87
C ILE A 63 -5.61 -16.67 -6.85
N GLU A 64 -5.46 -17.27 -5.65
CA GLU A 64 -5.09 -18.68 -5.52
C GLU A 64 -6.15 -19.64 -6.05
N SER A 65 -7.42 -19.24 -5.94
CA SER A 65 -8.54 -20.03 -6.45
C SER A 65 -8.82 -19.80 -7.93
N GLY A 66 -8.08 -18.89 -8.59
CA GLY A 66 -8.35 -18.50 -9.98
C GLY A 66 -9.67 -17.75 -10.17
N MET A 67 -10.30 -17.28 -9.08
CA MET A 67 -11.57 -16.55 -9.08
C MET A 67 -11.36 -15.03 -9.15
N MET A 68 -10.14 -14.56 -9.39
CA MET A 68 -9.88 -13.14 -9.59
C MET A 68 -10.39 -12.74 -10.98
N GLU A 69 -11.46 -11.96 -11.00
CA GLU A 69 -11.97 -11.32 -12.19
C GLU A 69 -11.31 -9.94 -12.37
N PHE A 70 -10.88 -9.65 -13.60
CA PHE A 70 -10.34 -8.36 -13.98
C PHE A 70 -11.39 -7.59 -14.77
N ASN A 71 -11.61 -6.33 -14.38
CA ASN A 71 -12.52 -5.45 -15.10
C ASN A 71 -11.71 -4.58 -16.08
N TYR A 72 -11.44 -5.14 -17.27
CA TYR A 72 -10.71 -4.45 -18.32
C TYR A 72 -11.56 -3.32 -18.93
N ALA A 73 -11.04 -2.10 -18.85
CA ALA A 73 -11.61 -0.93 -19.50
C ALA A 73 -10.50 -0.03 -20.07
N PRO A 74 -10.81 0.87 -21.00
CA PRO A 74 -9.88 1.94 -21.38
C PRO A 74 -9.54 2.82 -20.16
N VAL A 75 -8.26 2.89 -19.80
CA VAL A 75 -7.76 3.68 -18.68
C VAL A 75 -6.68 4.64 -19.17
N SER A 76 -6.87 5.93 -18.92
CA SER A 76 -5.79 6.91 -19.04
C SER A 76 -4.79 6.70 -17.93
N LEU A 77 -3.54 6.38 -18.29
CA LEU A 77 -2.48 6.15 -17.31
C LEU A 77 -2.09 7.44 -16.58
N TYR A 78 -2.21 8.59 -17.25
CA TYR A 78 -1.94 9.88 -16.64
C TYR A 78 -2.90 10.18 -15.50
N ILE A 79 -4.21 10.07 -15.76
CA ILE A 79 -5.26 10.30 -14.74
C ILE A 79 -5.07 9.32 -13.57
N LEU A 80 -4.80 8.04 -13.87
CA LEU A 80 -4.53 7.05 -12.84
C LEU A 80 -3.33 7.44 -11.96
N CYS A 81 -2.22 7.89 -12.55
CA CYS A 81 -1.03 8.28 -11.80
C CYS A 81 -1.22 9.61 -11.04
N GLU A 82 -2.02 10.54 -11.55
CA GLU A 82 -2.44 11.72 -10.79
C GLU A 82 -3.26 11.34 -9.55
N ASP A 83 -4.20 10.39 -9.69
CA ASP A 83 -4.98 9.88 -8.57
C ASP A 83 -4.09 9.20 -7.51
N VAL A 84 -3.09 8.44 -7.96
CA VAL A 84 -2.06 7.87 -7.07
C VAL A 84 -1.28 8.98 -6.36
N LYS A 85 -0.79 9.99 -7.08
CA LYS A 85 -0.06 11.13 -6.50
C LYS A 85 -0.91 11.83 -5.42
N ASN A 86 -2.17 12.12 -5.73
CA ASN A 86 -3.08 12.81 -4.82
C ASN A 86 -3.38 11.98 -3.56
N THR A 87 -3.48 10.66 -3.70
CA THR A 87 -3.73 9.76 -2.57
C THR A 87 -2.52 9.64 -1.63
N TYR A 88 -1.31 9.67 -2.18
CA TYR A 88 -0.08 9.37 -1.45
C TYR A 88 0.78 10.59 -1.08
N SER A 89 0.51 11.76 -1.64
CA SER A 89 1.23 13.00 -1.33
C SER A 89 1.25 13.32 0.16
N PHE A 90 0.14 13.05 0.87
CA PHE A 90 0.01 13.27 2.32
C PHE A 90 0.46 12.07 3.18
N ARG A 91 0.77 10.93 2.56
CA ARG A 91 1.20 9.71 3.27
C ARG A 91 2.71 9.60 3.41
N CYS A 92 3.47 10.39 2.65
CA CYS A 92 4.93 10.42 2.73
C CYS A 92 5.40 10.98 4.08
N GLN A 93 6.53 10.47 4.58
CA GLN A 93 7.11 10.99 5.82
C GLN A 93 7.54 12.46 5.66
N PRO A 94 7.54 13.26 6.74
CA PRO A 94 8.08 14.62 6.68
C PRO A 94 9.51 14.65 6.11
N GLY A 95 9.72 15.40 5.02
CA GLY A 95 11.02 15.46 4.33
C GLY A 95 11.22 14.42 3.22
N VAL A 96 10.15 13.69 2.85
CA VAL A 96 10.11 12.82 1.66
C VAL A 96 9.15 13.43 0.64
N GLU A 97 9.65 13.66 -0.58
CA GLU A 97 8.85 14.17 -1.69
C GLU A 97 8.34 13.03 -2.57
N LEU A 98 7.05 13.06 -2.95
CA LEU A 98 6.47 12.16 -3.94
C LEU A 98 6.40 12.84 -5.31
N VAL A 99 7.15 12.29 -6.27
CA VAL A 99 7.29 12.83 -7.61
C VAL A 99 6.61 11.91 -8.62
N PHE A 100 5.56 12.40 -9.29
CA PHE A 100 5.07 11.77 -10.51
C PHE A 100 5.95 12.27 -11.67
N GLU A 101 6.74 11.38 -12.27
CA GLU A 101 7.66 11.71 -13.36
C GLU A 101 6.90 12.03 -14.66
N GLU A 102 7.55 12.86 -15.49
CA GLU A 102 7.04 13.17 -16.84
C GLU A 102 6.74 11.87 -17.61
N SER A 103 5.47 11.71 -17.96
CA SER A 103 4.90 10.53 -18.60
C SER A 103 3.94 10.99 -19.70
N ASP A 104 3.78 10.22 -20.77
CA ASP A 104 2.91 10.57 -21.90
C ASP A 104 1.45 10.70 -21.45
N PRO A 105 0.85 11.92 -21.48
CA PRO A 105 -0.51 12.14 -20.99
C PRO A 105 -1.59 11.51 -21.87
N SER A 106 -1.26 11.19 -23.13
CA SER A 106 -2.20 10.65 -24.12
C SER A 106 -2.36 9.14 -24.04
N LEU A 107 -1.53 8.45 -23.25
CA LEU A 107 -1.48 7.00 -23.22
C LEU A 107 -2.69 6.39 -22.50
N VAL A 108 -3.50 5.66 -23.28
CA VAL A 108 -4.68 4.92 -22.81
C VAL A 108 -4.50 3.44 -23.11
N ILE A 109 -4.72 2.59 -22.11
CA ILE A 109 -4.66 1.13 -22.27
C ILE A 109 -5.91 0.42 -21.78
N SER A 110 -6.17 -0.75 -22.33
CA SER A 110 -7.19 -1.66 -21.79
C SER A 110 -6.61 -2.40 -20.58
N THR A 111 -7.02 -2.01 -19.37
CA THR A 111 -6.55 -2.60 -18.11
C THR A 111 -7.61 -2.48 -17.01
N ASP A 112 -7.37 -3.12 -15.87
CA ASP A 112 -8.15 -2.89 -14.66
C ASP A 112 -7.52 -1.74 -13.86
N ARG A 113 -8.22 -0.59 -13.82
CA ARG A 113 -7.77 0.62 -13.13
C ARG A 113 -7.46 0.36 -11.66
N ASN A 114 -8.30 -0.41 -10.97
CA ASN A 114 -8.18 -0.62 -9.53
C ASN A 114 -6.99 -1.54 -9.21
N ARG A 115 -6.75 -2.55 -10.04
CA ARG A 115 -5.60 -3.44 -9.88
C ARG A 115 -4.28 -2.73 -10.17
N LEU A 116 -4.23 -1.90 -11.20
CA LEU A 116 -3.03 -1.10 -11.47
C LEU A 116 -2.79 -0.04 -10.39
N PHE A 117 -3.85 0.60 -9.89
CA PHE A 117 -3.77 1.48 -8.71
C PHE A 117 -3.20 0.74 -7.49
N GLN A 118 -3.65 -0.49 -7.23
CA GLN A 118 -3.19 -1.34 -6.14
C GLN A 118 -1.70 -1.68 -6.27
N VAL A 119 -1.21 -1.96 -7.48
CA VAL A 119 0.23 -2.19 -7.72
C VAL A 119 1.04 -0.96 -7.32
N PHE A 120 0.68 0.23 -7.80
CA PHE A 120 1.36 1.47 -7.40
C PHE A 120 1.27 1.72 -5.90
N SER A 121 0.09 1.52 -5.32
CA SER A 121 -0.17 1.68 -3.89
C SER A 121 0.75 0.82 -3.02
N ASN A 122 0.93 -0.44 -3.39
CA ASN A 122 1.80 -1.37 -2.67
C ASN A 122 3.28 -0.97 -2.79
N LEU A 123 3.73 -0.61 -4.00
CA LEU A 123 5.11 -0.22 -4.25
C LEU A 123 5.48 1.12 -3.56
N ILE A 124 4.61 2.13 -3.66
CA ILE A 124 4.80 3.43 -3.00
C ILE A 124 4.69 3.30 -1.48
N GLY A 125 3.79 2.45 -0.98
CA GLY A 125 3.69 2.14 0.44
C GLY A 125 5.00 1.55 0.99
N ASN A 126 5.60 0.62 0.26
CA ASN A 126 6.92 0.08 0.59
C ASN A 126 8.00 1.18 0.54
N ALA A 127 8.07 1.97 -0.53
CA ALA A 127 9.03 3.06 -0.65
C ALA A 127 8.91 4.07 0.51
N THR A 128 7.69 4.43 0.90
CA THR A 128 7.41 5.33 2.04
C THR A 128 7.87 4.75 3.38
N LYS A 129 7.77 3.43 3.55
CA LYS A 129 8.23 2.74 4.77
C LYS A 129 9.75 2.78 4.92
N PHE A 130 10.49 2.72 3.81
CA PHE A 130 11.96 2.59 3.82
C PHE A 130 12.72 3.87 3.44
N THR A 131 12.02 4.95 3.13
CA THR A 131 12.61 6.27 2.85
C THR A 131 12.31 7.23 4.00
N ALA A 132 13.33 7.55 4.80
CA ALA A 132 13.20 8.50 5.91
C ALA A 132 13.37 9.97 5.48
N LYS A 133 14.13 10.21 4.40
CA LYS A 133 14.37 11.53 3.80
C LYS A 133 14.72 11.35 2.33
N GLY A 134 14.33 12.32 1.49
CA GLY A 134 14.68 12.35 0.07
C GLY A 134 13.44 12.32 -0.80
N SER A 135 13.38 11.42 -1.77
CA SER A 135 12.26 11.36 -2.70
C SER A 135 11.87 9.94 -3.08
N ILE A 136 10.61 9.82 -3.49
CA ILE A 136 10.02 8.66 -4.14
C ILE A 136 9.50 9.15 -5.48
N SER A 137 10.00 8.58 -6.59
CA SER A 137 9.50 8.88 -7.92
C SER A 137 8.74 7.69 -8.50
N PHE A 138 7.70 7.96 -9.28
CA PHE A 138 6.94 6.92 -9.96
C PHE A 138 6.40 7.43 -11.29
N GLY A 139 6.06 6.50 -12.17
CA GLY A 139 5.53 6.83 -13.48
C GLY A 139 5.48 5.65 -14.42
N TYR A 140 5.33 5.95 -15.69
CA TYR A 140 5.28 4.95 -16.76
C TYR A 140 5.94 5.49 -18.03
N LYS A 141 6.53 4.58 -18.81
CA LYS A 141 7.15 4.89 -20.10
C LYS A 141 6.79 3.81 -21.12
N LEU A 142 6.39 4.23 -22.33
CA LEU A 142 6.26 3.32 -23.46
C LEU A 142 7.66 2.99 -23.97
N LYS A 143 8.05 1.71 -23.89
CA LYS A 143 9.29 1.18 -24.46
C LYS A 143 8.92 0.17 -25.54
N GLU A 144 9.20 0.53 -26.78
CA GLU A 144 8.83 -0.25 -27.97
C GLU A 144 7.32 -0.54 -28.03
N LYS A 145 6.89 -1.72 -27.59
CA LYS A 145 5.49 -2.17 -27.58
C LYS A 145 4.95 -2.44 -26.18
N GLU A 146 5.75 -2.18 -25.15
CA GLU A 146 5.41 -2.47 -23.76
C GLU A 146 5.41 -1.20 -22.92
N ILE A 147 4.57 -1.19 -21.90
CA ILE A 147 4.53 -0.09 -20.94
C ILE A 147 5.27 -0.54 -19.70
N VAL A 148 6.33 0.21 -19.38
CA VAL A 148 7.14 -0.03 -18.20
C VAL A 148 6.69 0.93 -17.12
N PHE A 149 6.12 0.37 -16.06
CA PHE A 149 5.80 1.09 -14.83
C PHE A 149 7.01 1.05 -13.89
N HIS A 150 7.19 2.10 -13.10
CA HIS A 150 8.25 2.12 -12.10
C HIS A 150 7.84 2.89 -10.85
N VAL A 151 8.46 2.49 -9.73
CA VAL A 151 8.56 3.25 -8.49
C VAL A 151 10.02 3.17 -8.08
N ALA A 152 10.64 4.30 -7.79
CA ALA A 152 12.02 4.42 -7.34
C ALA A 152 12.04 5.25 -6.06
N ASP A 153 12.94 4.92 -5.14
CA ASP A 153 13.09 5.63 -3.88
C ASP A 153 14.56 5.84 -3.53
N THR A 154 14.82 6.86 -2.71
CA THR A 154 16.16 7.17 -2.19
C THR A 154 16.39 6.57 -0.80
N GLY A 155 15.69 5.49 -0.46
CA GLY A 155 15.75 4.83 0.83
C GLY A 155 16.99 3.98 1.04
N SER A 156 16.92 3.05 1.98
CA SER A 156 18.07 2.21 2.38
C SER A 156 18.56 1.23 1.31
N GLY A 157 17.79 1.06 0.22
CA GLY A 157 17.99 -0.01 -0.74
C GLY A 157 17.69 -1.40 -0.17
N ILE A 158 17.92 -2.41 -1.01
CA ILE A 158 17.72 -3.82 -0.71
C ILE A 158 19.06 -4.52 -0.93
N SER A 159 19.47 -5.38 0.02
CA SER A 159 20.71 -6.14 -0.13
C SER A 159 20.58 -7.21 -1.22
N ASP A 160 21.67 -7.48 -1.95
CA ASP A 160 21.66 -8.37 -3.12
C ASP A 160 21.13 -9.78 -2.80
N ASP A 161 21.41 -10.29 -1.59
CA ASP A 161 20.95 -11.61 -1.11
C ASP A 161 19.44 -11.70 -0.88
N LYS A 162 18.73 -10.58 -0.91
CA LYS A 162 17.29 -10.49 -0.71
C LYS A 162 16.50 -10.19 -1.97
N ILE A 163 17.14 -9.70 -3.04
CA ILE A 163 16.45 -9.24 -4.26
C ILE A 163 15.54 -10.33 -4.83
N ASP A 164 16.03 -11.56 -4.93
CA ASP A 164 15.26 -12.68 -5.50
C ASP A 164 14.09 -13.13 -4.61
N LYS A 165 14.08 -12.73 -3.33
CA LYS A 165 13.10 -13.17 -2.33
C LYS A 165 12.07 -12.10 -1.97
N ILE A 166 12.19 -10.86 -2.46
CA ILE A 166 11.30 -9.76 -2.03
C ILE A 166 9.85 -9.95 -2.46
N PHE A 167 9.62 -10.77 -3.49
CA PHE A 167 8.28 -11.14 -3.96
C PHE A 167 7.85 -12.53 -3.46
N ASP A 168 8.73 -13.25 -2.76
CA ASP A 168 8.36 -14.50 -2.10
C ASP A 168 7.45 -14.19 -0.91
N ARG A 169 6.63 -15.19 -0.58
CA ARG A 169 5.75 -15.11 0.58
C ARG A 169 6.51 -15.51 1.83
N PHE A 170 6.74 -14.53 2.70
CA PHE A 170 7.39 -14.65 4.02
C PHE A 170 8.83 -15.17 3.98
#